data_AF-A0A5R8KAG8-F1
#
_entry.id   AF-A0A5R8KAG8-F1
#
_cell.length_a   1.000
_cell.length_b   1.000
_cell.length_c   1.000
_cell.angle_alpha   90.00
_cell.angle_beta   90.00
_cell.angle_gamma   90.00
#
_symmetry.space_group_name_H-M   'P 1'
#
loop_
_entity.id
_entity.type
_entity.pdbx_description
1 polymer ?
#
loop_
_entity_poly.entity_id
_entity_poly.type
_entity_poly.pdbx_seq_one_letter_code
_entity_poly.pdbx_strand_id
1 'polypeptide(L)'
;MVAPEPEVACREAIACWSSIQELVEFAERRHGYSNSNCGSGVTYPEDLDEYEITLGEISLARGQLKIYRYRIAIPPGWEILVAEQLYLQILSTVLRENGFFDEAEKVGLIAKRFVER
;
A
#
# COMPACT_ATOMS: atom_id res chain seq x y z
N MET A 1 15.11 3.54 -13.98
CA MET A 1 15.42 2.62 -12.88
C MET A 1 14.25 1.66 -12.79
N VAL A 2 14.50 0.36 -12.63
CA VAL A 2 13.42 -0.63 -12.51
C VAL A 2 12.78 -0.45 -11.14
N ALA A 3 11.44 -0.54 -11.07
CA ALA A 3 10.77 -0.50 -9.79
C ALA A 3 11.25 -1.65 -8.88
N PRO A 4 11.30 -1.45 -7.55
CA PRO A 4 11.74 -2.50 -6.64
C PRO A 4 10.75 -3.66 -6.63
N GLU A 5 11.21 -4.80 -6.10
CA GLU A 5 10.32 -5.94 -5.84
C GLU A 5 9.11 -5.53 -4.98
N PRO A 6 7.93 -6.13 -5.19
CA PRO A 6 6.70 -5.75 -4.48
C PRO A 6 6.83 -5.69 -2.96
N GLU A 7 7.58 -6.62 -2.37
CA GLU A 7 7.79 -6.66 -0.92
C GLU A 7 8.58 -5.46 -0.41
N VAL A 8 9.63 -5.08 -1.15
CA VAL A 8 10.48 -3.93 -0.84
C VAL A 8 9.68 -2.65 -0.99
N ALA A 9 8.90 -2.53 -2.07
CA ALA A 9 8.03 -1.38 -2.32
C ALA A 9 7.02 -1.16 -1.17
N CYS A 10 6.35 -2.24 -0.72
CA CYS A 10 5.41 -2.17 0.39
C CYS A 10 6.08 -1.67 1.66
N ARG A 11 7.22 -2.27 2.03
CA ARG A 11 7.97 -1.89 3.24
C ARG A 11 8.44 -0.44 3.16
N GLU A 12 8.92 0.02 2.00
CA GLU A 12 9.31 1.41 1.81
C GLU A 12 8.13 2.38 2.00
N ALA A 13 6.97 2.10 1.38
CA ALA A 13 5.79 2.94 1.50
C ALA A 13 5.22 2.98 2.94
N ILE A 14 5.28 1.86 3.66
CA ILE A 14 4.88 1.76 5.07
C ILE A 14 5.84 2.56 5.97
N ALA A 15 7.15 2.32 5.83
CA ALA A 15 8.17 2.98 6.63
C ALA A 15 8.21 4.50 6.42
N CYS A 16 7.73 4.95 5.26
CA CYS A 16 7.61 6.35 4.93
C CYS A 16 6.44 7.06 5.63
N TRP A 17 5.45 6.34 6.17
CA TRP A 17 4.35 6.95 6.90
C TRP A 17 4.74 7.21 8.36
N SER A 18 4.35 8.37 8.91
CA SER A 18 4.82 8.80 10.23
C SER A 18 4.27 7.97 11.39
N SER A 19 3.11 7.35 11.23
CA SER A 19 2.45 6.54 12.27
C SER A 19 1.94 5.22 11.68
N ILE A 20 2.72 4.14 11.81
CA ILE A 20 2.36 2.85 11.21
C ILE A 20 1.04 2.27 11.74
N GLN A 21 0.56 2.68 12.93
CA GLN A 21 -0.75 2.29 13.45
C GLN A 21 -1.91 2.90 12.66
N GLU A 22 -1.77 4.12 12.13
CA GLU A 22 -2.81 4.75 11.31
C GLU A 22 -3.04 3.99 10.00
N LEU A 23 -2.02 3.29 9.50
CA LEU A 23 -2.13 2.44 8.30
C LEU A 23 -3.14 1.30 8.48
N VAL A 24 -3.45 0.92 9.72
CA VAL A 24 -4.50 -0.06 10.02
C VAL A 24 -5.87 0.51 9.65
N GLU A 25 -6.15 1.77 9.96
CA GLU A 25 -7.43 2.41 9.64
C GLU A 25 -7.61 2.55 8.12
N PHE A 26 -6.54 2.90 7.42
CA PHE A 26 -6.52 2.95 5.95
C PHE A 26 -6.82 1.56 5.35
N ALA A 27 -6.17 0.51 5.87
CA ALA A 27 -6.41 -0.87 5.45
C ALA A 27 -7.85 -1.34 5.74
N GLU A 28 -8.42 -1.01 6.90
CA GLU A 28 -9.80 -1.36 7.26
C GLU A 28 -10.83 -0.70 6.34
N ARG A 29 -10.56 0.55 5.93
CA ARG A 29 -11.44 1.31 5.04
C ARG A 29 -11.19 1.03 3.56
N ARG A 30 -10.12 0.29 3.23
CA ARG A 30 -9.61 0.10 1.86
C ARG A 30 -9.41 1.45 1.18
N HIS A 31 -8.76 2.36 1.91
CA HIS A 31 -8.43 3.70 1.46
C HIS A 31 -6.92 3.87 1.37
N GLY A 32 -6.51 4.56 0.32
CA GLY A 32 -5.14 4.95 0.06
C GLY A 32 -4.68 6.08 0.96
N TYR A 33 -3.37 6.30 0.93
CA TYR A 33 -2.71 7.38 1.63
C TYR A 33 -1.53 7.88 0.81
N SER A 34 -1.18 9.14 0.99
CA SER A 34 -0.07 9.79 0.30
C SER A 34 0.70 10.65 1.29
N ASN A 35 2.01 10.43 1.40
CA ASN A 35 2.88 11.27 2.20
C ASN A 35 3.75 12.14 1.29
N SER A 36 3.43 13.43 1.24
CA SER A 36 4.15 14.41 0.42
C SER A 36 5.61 14.64 0.84
N ASN A 37 5.99 14.35 2.10
CA ASN A 37 7.35 14.58 2.59
C ASN A 37 8.35 13.58 1.99
N CYS A 38 7.93 12.33 1.80
CA CYS A 38 8.73 11.27 1.18
C CYS A 38 8.30 10.95 -0.25
N GLY A 39 7.18 11.55 -0.67
CA GLY A 39 6.54 11.38 -1.97
C GLY A 39 6.04 9.96 -2.22
N SER A 40 5.71 9.19 -1.19
CA SER A 40 5.27 7.80 -1.35
C SER A 40 3.84 7.60 -0.87
N GLY A 41 3.19 6.57 -1.37
CA GLY A 41 1.82 6.27 -1.00
C GLY A 41 1.30 4.97 -1.59
N VAL A 42 0.06 4.69 -1.22
CA VAL A 42 -0.72 3.54 -1.68
C VAL A 42 -2.06 4.07 -2.17
N THR A 43 -2.52 3.57 -3.31
CA THR A 43 -3.85 3.90 -3.86
C THR A 43 -4.65 2.62 -4.03
N TYR A 44 -5.87 2.62 -3.49
CA TYR A 44 -6.84 1.56 -3.73
C TYR A 44 -7.65 1.88 -5.00
N PRO A 45 -8.16 0.87 -5.72
CA PRO A 45 -9.03 1.09 -6.87
C PRO A 45 -10.28 1.88 -6.49
N GLU A 46 -10.76 1.73 -5.26
CA GLU A 46 -11.92 2.45 -4.74
C GLU A 46 -11.68 3.96 -4.50
N ASP A 47 -10.42 4.40 -4.49
CA ASP A 47 -10.06 5.82 -4.37
C ASP A 47 -10.03 6.54 -5.72
N LEU A 48 -9.99 5.80 -6.83
CA LEU A 48 -9.86 6.36 -8.16
C LEU A 48 -11.20 6.91 -8.65
N ASP A 49 -11.17 8.11 -9.22
CA ASP A 49 -12.34 8.66 -9.91
C ASP A 49 -12.52 8.10 -11.34
N GLU A 50 -13.68 8.33 -11.95
CA GLU A 50 -14.00 7.84 -13.30
C GLU A 50 -13.00 8.33 -14.36
N TYR A 51 -12.38 9.50 -14.14
CA TYR A 51 -11.40 10.07 -15.06
C TYR A 51 -10.06 9.34 -14.94
N GLU A 52 -9.60 9.05 -13.72
CA GLU A 52 -8.40 8.26 -13.44
C GLU A 52 -8.51 6.83 -13.95
N ILE A 53 -9.70 6.22 -13.85
CA ILE A 53 -9.98 4.88 -14.40
C ILE A 53 -9.91 4.88 -15.94
N THR A 54 -10.37 5.96 -16.58
CA THR A 54 -10.50 6.04 -18.05
C THR A 54 -9.20 6.45 -18.74
N LEU A 55 -8.36 7.25 -18.09
CA LEU A 55 -7.10 7.77 -18.65
C LEU A 55 -5.86 7.08 -18.12
N GLY A 56 -5.95 6.35 -17.00
CA GLY A 56 -4.83 5.59 -16.46
C GLY A 56 -4.54 4.35 -17.28
N GLU A 57 -3.29 4.21 -17.76
CA GLU A 57 -2.78 2.95 -18.34
C GLU A 57 -2.81 1.77 -17.35
N ILE A 58 -3.17 2.02 -16.09
CA ILE A 58 -3.21 1.06 -15.00
C ILE A 58 -4.68 0.82 -14.61
N SER A 59 -5.30 -0.19 -15.21
CA SER A 59 -6.56 -0.75 -14.72
C SER A 59 -6.31 -1.46 -13.39
N LEU A 60 -6.42 -0.74 -12.26
CA LEU A 60 -6.38 -1.34 -10.93
C LEU A 60 -7.56 -2.29 -10.76
N ALA A 61 -7.31 -3.59 -10.86
CA ALA A 61 -8.34 -4.58 -10.60
C ALA A 61 -8.65 -4.63 -9.10
N ARG A 62 -9.87 -5.05 -8.75
CA ARG A 62 -10.25 -5.27 -7.35
C ARG A 62 -9.29 -6.28 -6.70
N GLY A 63 -8.76 -5.94 -5.54
CA GLY A 63 -7.75 -6.75 -4.84
C GLY A 63 -6.31 -6.48 -5.28
N GLN A 64 -6.07 -5.48 -6.13
CA GLN A 64 -4.75 -4.91 -6.41
C GLN A 64 -4.68 -3.49 -5.87
N LEU A 65 -3.48 -3.07 -5.49
CA LEU A 65 -3.14 -1.74 -5.03
C LEU A 65 -2.03 -1.17 -5.89
N LYS A 66 -2.04 0.15 -6.09
CA LYS A 66 -0.91 0.86 -6.64
C LYS A 66 -0.03 1.33 -5.48
N ILE A 67 1.24 0.95 -5.49
CA ILE A 67 2.24 1.49 -4.58
C ILE A 67 3.17 2.35 -5.40
N TYR A 68 3.41 3.58 -4.93
CA TYR A 68 4.21 4.53 -5.65
C TYR A 68 5.17 5.29 -4.75
N ARG A 69 6.20 5.82 -5.39
CA ARG A 69 7.14 6.78 -4.85
C ARG A 69 7.47 7.80 -5.92
N TYR A 70 6.95 9.02 -5.79
CA TYR A 70 7.30 10.18 -6.59
C TYR A 70 8.43 10.95 -5.89
N ARG A 71 9.60 11.03 -6.51
CA ARG A 71 10.67 11.93 -6.05
C ARG A 71 11.04 12.89 -7.17
N ILE A 72 11.12 14.18 -6.85
CA ILE A 72 11.60 15.25 -7.75
C ILE A 72 13.14 15.16 -7.95
N ALA A 73 13.82 14.17 -7.33
CA ALA A 73 15.27 14.01 -7.38
C ALA A 73 15.70 12.56 -7.64
N ILE A 74 16.97 12.36 -8.04
CA ILE A 74 17.57 11.04 -8.34
C ILE A 74 17.62 10.18 -7.05
N PRO A 75 17.21 8.91 -7.08
CA PRO A 75 16.70 8.18 -8.26
C PRO A 75 15.26 8.54 -8.62
N PRO A 76 14.88 8.42 -9.91
CA PRO A 76 13.52 8.71 -10.37
C PRO A 76 12.50 7.86 -9.62
N GLY A 77 11.31 8.44 -9.45
CA GLY A 77 10.19 7.75 -8.84
C GLY A 77 9.79 6.47 -9.58
N TRP A 78 9.04 5.63 -8.89
CA TRP A 78 8.52 4.37 -9.41
C TRP A 78 7.08 4.16 -8.96
N GLU A 79 6.34 3.36 -9.70
CA GLU A 79 5.01 2.87 -9.34
C GLU A 79 4.88 1.42 -9.78
N ILE A 80 4.19 0.63 -8.96
CA ILE A 80 3.94 -0.79 -9.23
C ILE A 80 2.54 -1.19 -8.77
N LEU A 81 2.06 -2.27 -9.36
CA LEU A 81 0.88 -2.98 -8.89
C LEU A 81 1.27 -4.09 -7.94
N VAL A 82 0.56 -4.17 -6.81
CA VAL A 82 0.77 -5.18 -5.78
C VAL A 82 -0.58 -5.79 -5.42
N ALA A 83 -0.62 -7.09 -5.15
CA ALA A 83 -1.81 -7.70 -4.56
C ALA A 83 -2.10 -7.07 -3.19
N GLU A 84 -3.35 -6.68 -2.94
CA GLU A 84 -3.80 -6.12 -1.66
C GLU A 84 -3.45 -7.07 -0.50
N GLN A 85 -3.61 -8.37 -0.72
CA GLN A 85 -3.23 -9.40 0.24
C GLN A 85 -1.74 -9.33 0.63
N LEU A 86 -0.84 -9.19 -0.34
CA LEU A 86 0.59 -9.12 -0.09
C LEU A 86 0.93 -7.87 0.74
N TYR A 87 0.35 -6.72 0.37
CA TYR A 87 0.50 -5.50 1.15
C TYR A 87 0.04 -5.67 2.60
N LEU A 88 -1.14 -6.26 2.83
CA LEU A 88 -1.67 -6.49 4.18
C LEU A 88 -0.81 -7.46 4.99
N GLN A 89 -0.28 -8.52 4.37
CA GLN A 89 0.65 -9.45 5.03
C GLN A 89 1.94 -8.73 5.47
N ILE A 90 2.47 -7.86 4.62
CA ILE A 90 3.66 -7.06 4.93
C ILE A 90 3.35 -6.04 6.03
N LEU A 91 2.22 -5.35 5.96
CA LEU A 91 1.79 -4.41 7.01
C LEU A 91 1.64 -5.12 8.36
N SER A 92 1.00 -6.28 8.40
CA SER A 92 0.89 -7.10 9.62
C SER A 92 2.28 -7.49 10.16
N THR A 93 3.20 -7.86 9.28
CA THR A 93 4.58 -8.20 9.66
C THR A 93 5.32 -6.99 10.24
N VAL A 94 5.26 -5.83 9.58
CA VAL A 94 5.89 -4.59 10.05
C VAL A 94 5.30 -4.14 11.40
N LEU A 95 3.98 -4.25 11.59
CA LEU A 95 3.34 -3.94 12.87
C LEU A 95 3.87 -4.84 14.00
N ARG A 96 4.03 -6.15 13.75
CA ARG A 96 4.63 -7.08 14.74
C ARG A 96 6.08 -6.74 15.05
N GLU A 97 6.88 -6.45 14.03
CA GLU A 97 8.30 -6.07 14.19
C GLU A 97 8.46 -4.80 15.06
N ASN A 98 7.44 -3.93 15.10
CA ASN A 98 7.42 -2.72 15.90
C ASN A 98 6.64 -2.85 17.23
N GLY A 99 6.18 -4.05 17.59
CA GLY A 99 5.51 -4.33 18.87
C GLY A 99 3.99 -4.07 18.90
N PHE A 100 3.38 -3.74 17.75
CA PHE A 100 1.93 -3.52 17.61
C PHE A 100 1.19 -4.82 17.28
N PHE A 101 1.18 -5.74 18.25
CA PHE A 101 0.66 -7.10 18.05
C PHE A 101 -0.86 -7.14 17.78
N ASP A 102 -1.64 -6.32 18.47
CA ASP A 102 -3.10 -6.28 18.33
C ASP A 102 -3.50 -5.76 16.94
N GLU A 103 -2.86 -4.68 16.49
CA GLU A 103 -3.02 -4.12 15.16
C GLU A 103 -2.58 -5.10 14.07
N ALA A 104 -1.46 -5.78 14.27
CA ALA A 104 -0.98 -6.78 13.34
C ALA A 104 -1.96 -7.95 13.19
N GLU A 105 -2.61 -8.37 14.28
CA GLU A 105 -3.62 -9.41 14.23
C GLU A 105 -4.85 -8.95 13.44
N LYS A 106 -5.34 -7.73 13.68
CA LYS A 106 -6.45 -7.13 12.92
C LYS A 106 -6.16 -7.13 11.42
N VAL A 107 -5.01 -6.60 11.01
CA VAL A 107 -4.60 -6.59 9.60
C VAL A 107 -4.46 -8.02 9.04
N GLY A 108 -3.92 -8.94 9.83
CA GLY A 108 -3.81 -10.35 9.45
C GLY A 108 -5.17 -11.03 9.21
N LEU A 109 -6.21 -10.67 9.96
CA LEU A 109 -7.58 -11.15 9.73
C LEU A 109 -8.17 -10.60 8.43
N ILE A 110 -7.89 -9.33 8.10
CA ILE A 110 -8.29 -8.73 6.81
C ILE A 110 -7.62 -9.49 5.66
N ALA A 111 -6.32 -9.73 5.76
CA ALA A 111 -5.54 -10.44 4.72
C ALA A 111 -6.06 -11.87 4.46
N LYS A 112 -6.53 -12.57 5.50
CA LYS A 112 -7.07 -13.93 5.38
C LYS A 112 -8.41 -13.99 4.64
N ARG A 113 -9.26 -12.97 4.76
CA ARG A 113 -10.57 -12.91 4.07
C ARG A 113 -10.46 -12.91 2.54
N PHE A 114 -9.28 -12.61 1.99
CA PHE A 114 -9.01 -12.71 0.56
C PHE A 114 -8.74 -14.13 0.07
N VAL A 115 -8.45 -15.09 0.96
CA VAL A 115 -8.22 -16.50 0.59
C VAL A 115 -9.53 -17.28 0.48
N GLU A 116 -10.60 -16.80 1.12
CA GLU A 116 -11.89 -17.50 1.25
C GLU A 116 -12.96 -17.05 0.23
N ARG A 117 -12.60 -16.22 -0.75
CA ARG A 117 -13.48 -15.76 -1.83
C ARG A 117 -12.98 -16.24 -3.18
#